data_AF-A0A959PB61-F1
#
_entry.id   AF-A0A959PB61-F1
#
_cell.length_a   1.000
_cell.length_b   1.000
_cell.length_c   1.000
_cell.angle_alpha   90.00
_cell.angle_beta   90.00
_cell.angle_gamma   90.00
#
_symmetry.space_group_name_H-M   'P 1'
#
loop_
_entity.id
_entity.type
_entity.pdbx_description
1 polymer ?
#
loop_
_entity_poly.entity_id
_entity_poly.type
_entity_poly.pdbx_seq_one_letter_code
_entity_poly.pdbx_strand_id
1 'polypeptide(L)'
;NGDYVSDALAAAVGGIGIAPGANINYASGHAIFEATHGTAPKYAGLDKVNPSSVILSGCMMLEHLGWIEAAQLIYKGIENAIAKKRVTYDFERLMEGATLLKCSEFGDEIIANM
;
A
#
# COMPACT_ATOMS: atom_id res chain seq x y z
N ASN A 1 -5.75 19.77 11.26
CA ASN A 1 -6.51 19.69 9.98
C ASN A 1 -6.00 18.59 9.07
N GLY A 2 -4.70 18.53 8.77
CA GLY A 2 -4.13 17.53 7.86
C GLY A 2 -4.57 16.10 8.18
N ASP A 3 -4.34 15.67 9.41
CA ASP A 3 -4.75 14.37 9.97
C ASP A 3 -6.22 13.99 9.65
N TYR A 4 -7.18 14.83 10.07
CA TYR A 4 -8.61 14.54 9.85
C TYR A 4 -8.99 14.51 8.37
N VAL A 5 -8.36 15.36 7.57
CA VAL A 5 -8.65 15.45 6.13
C VAL A 5 -8.06 14.27 5.38
N SER A 6 -6.83 13.85 5.70
CA SER A 6 -6.19 12.70 5.05
C SER A 6 -6.95 11.41 5.31
N ASP A 7 -7.40 11.18 6.54
CA ASP A 7 -8.19 9.99 6.89
C ASP A 7 -9.55 9.98 6.18
N ALA A 8 -10.23 11.13 6.14
CA ALA A 8 -11.50 11.26 5.44
C ALA A 8 -11.35 10.96 3.94
N LEU A 9 -10.28 11.45 3.31
CA LEU A 9 -10.02 11.21 1.88
C LEU A 9 -9.59 9.77 1.59
N ALA A 10 -8.75 9.17 2.44
CA ALA A 10 -8.36 7.77 2.32
C ALA A 10 -9.59 6.85 2.44
N ALA A 11 -10.50 7.14 3.38
CA ALA A 11 -11.75 6.42 3.51
C ALA A 11 -12.66 6.59 2.28
N ALA A 12 -12.75 7.80 1.71
CA ALA A 12 -13.61 8.11 0.57
C ALA A 12 -13.29 7.29 -0.69
N VAL A 13 -12.03 6.91 -0.88
CA VAL A 13 -11.58 6.07 -2.00
C VAL A 13 -11.50 4.57 -1.66
N GLY A 14 -11.95 4.17 -0.46
CA GLY A 14 -11.82 2.80 0.04
C GLY A 14 -10.38 2.41 0.39
N GLY A 15 -9.48 3.38 0.51
CA GLY A 15 -8.04 3.21 0.64
C GLY A 15 -7.50 3.23 2.06
N ILE A 16 -8.35 3.12 3.09
CA ILE A 16 -7.96 3.27 4.51
C ILE A 16 -6.84 2.29 4.95
N GLY A 17 -6.74 1.12 4.31
CA GLY A 17 -5.69 0.13 4.57
C GLY A 17 -4.46 0.24 3.67
N ILE A 18 -4.46 1.13 2.68
CA ILE A 18 -3.42 1.19 1.64
C ILE A 18 -2.82 2.60 1.44
N ALA A 19 -3.33 3.63 2.12
CA ALA A 19 -2.81 4.98 1.98
C ALA A 19 -1.31 5.04 2.34
N PRO A 20 -0.44 5.60 1.48
CA PRO A 20 0.97 5.78 1.80
C PRO A 20 1.22 7.06 2.61
N GLY A 21 2.40 7.17 3.20
CA GLY A 21 2.79 8.27 4.09
C GLY A 21 4.28 8.60 4.01
N ALA A 22 4.58 9.90 4.08
CA ALA A 22 5.95 10.41 4.12
C ALA A 22 6.07 11.65 5.01
N ASN A 23 7.11 11.66 5.83
CA ASN A 23 7.52 12.77 6.68
C ASN A 23 8.85 13.31 6.14
N ILE A 24 8.83 14.48 5.50
CA ILE A 24 9.97 15.00 4.72
C ILE A 24 10.38 16.38 5.22
N ASN A 25 11.66 16.53 5.53
CA ASN A 25 12.30 17.83 5.69
C ASN A 25 13.08 18.18 4.41
N TYR A 26 12.43 18.90 3.50
CA TYR A 26 13.01 19.29 2.21
C TYR A 26 14.25 20.21 2.30
N ALA A 27 14.44 20.92 3.41
CA ALA A 27 15.62 21.79 3.59
C ALA A 27 16.89 21.00 3.91
N SER A 28 16.75 19.89 4.65
CA SER A 28 17.88 19.04 5.06
C SER A 28 18.01 17.76 4.21
N GLY A 29 16.98 17.42 3.44
CA GLY A 29 16.92 16.18 2.67
C GLY A 29 16.56 14.93 3.48
N HIS A 30 16.29 15.05 4.79
CA HIS A 30 15.85 13.91 5.60
C HIS A 30 14.39 13.56 5.31
N ALA A 31 14.11 12.27 5.13
CA ALA A 31 12.77 11.75 4.88
C ALA A 31 12.56 10.40 5.59
N ILE A 32 11.34 10.18 6.10
CA ILE A 32 10.86 8.91 6.63
C ILE A 32 9.58 8.55 5.90
N PHE A 33 9.52 7.36 5.32
CA PHE A 33 8.36 6.82 4.62
C PHE A 33 7.76 5.70 5.47
N GLU A 34 6.45 5.73 5.70
CA GLU A 34 5.81 4.87 6.70
C GLU A 34 4.46 4.34 6.25
N ALA A 35 4.03 3.22 6.82
CA ALA A 35 2.65 2.80 6.73
C ALA A 35 1.78 3.76 7.56
N THR A 36 0.61 4.15 7.04
CA THR A 36 -0.29 5.11 7.71
C THR A 36 -1.29 4.44 8.63
N HIS A 37 -1.53 3.14 8.46
CA HIS A 37 -2.44 2.38 9.30
C HIS A 37 -1.81 2.01 10.65
N GLY A 38 -2.64 1.70 11.65
CA GLY A 38 -2.19 1.20 12.95
C GLY A 38 -1.58 -0.22 12.91
N THR A 39 -1.17 -0.72 14.08
CA THR A 39 -0.40 -1.98 14.22
C THR A 39 -1.22 -3.27 14.06
N ALA A 40 -2.55 -3.19 14.11
CA ALA A 40 -3.48 -4.31 13.93
C ALA A 40 -3.06 -5.64 14.64
N PRO A 41 -2.83 -5.64 15.97
CA PRO A 41 -2.16 -6.74 16.69
C PRO A 41 -2.88 -8.09 16.58
N LYS A 42 -4.20 -8.08 16.39
CA LYS A 42 -5.01 -9.29 16.14
C LYS A 42 -4.60 -10.10 14.90
N TYR A 43 -3.85 -9.50 13.97
CA TYR A 43 -3.38 -10.15 12.75
C TYR A 43 -1.86 -10.35 12.71
N ALA A 44 -1.15 -10.00 13.79
CA ALA A 44 0.30 -10.15 13.87
C ALA A 44 0.71 -11.62 13.68
N GLY A 45 1.68 -11.85 12.79
CA GLY A 45 2.21 -13.19 12.50
C GLY A 45 1.28 -14.12 11.72
N LEU A 46 0.11 -13.65 11.27
CA LEU A 46 -0.86 -14.49 10.56
C LEU A 46 -0.70 -14.51 9.04
N ASP A 47 0.19 -13.68 8.48
CA ASP A 47 0.41 -13.55 7.03
C ASP A 47 -0.89 -13.20 6.26
N LYS A 48 -1.67 -12.23 6.79
CA LYS A 48 -2.98 -11.86 6.23
C LYS A 48 -3.13 -10.40 5.85
N VAL A 49 -2.40 -9.51 6.51
CA VAL A 49 -2.59 -8.07 6.36
C VAL A 49 -2.21 -7.58 4.96
N ASN A 50 -2.82 -6.49 4.52
CA ASN A 50 -2.49 -5.86 3.26
C ASN A 50 -1.15 -5.10 3.36
N PRO A 51 -0.12 -5.46 2.58
CA PRO A 51 1.17 -4.77 2.62
C PRO A 51 1.18 -3.46 1.81
N SER A 52 0.09 -3.11 1.11
CA SER A 52 0.12 -2.01 0.12
C SER A 52 0.49 -0.65 0.71
N SER A 53 0.09 -0.33 1.95
CA SER A 53 0.43 0.97 2.56
C SER A 53 1.94 1.16 2.64
N VAL A 54 2.68 0.17 3.17
CA VAL A 54 4.15 0.27 3.26
C VAL A 54 4.83 0.18 1.88
N ILE A 55 4.28 -0.62 0.96
CA ILE A 55 4.83 -0.74 -0.41
C ILE A 55 4.68 0.60 -1.15
N LEU A 56 3.51 1.24 -1.10
CA LEU A 56 3.26 2.52 -1.74
C LEU A 56 4.06 3.66 -1.09
N SER A 57 4.28 3.62 0.23
CA SER A 57 5.24 4.52 0.88
C SER A 57 6.68 4.28 0.40
N GLY A 58 7.03 3.02 0.12
CA GLY A 58 8.27 2.66 -0.57
C GLY A 58 8.36 3.24 -2.00
N CYS A 59 7.25 3.30 -2.74
CA CYS A 59 7.23 3.99 -4.04
C CYS A 59 7.51 5.48 -3.90
N MET A 60 6.90 6.16 -2.91
CA MET A 60 7.21 7.57 -2.62
C MET A 60 8.69 7.76 -2.27
N MET A 61 9.30 6.80 -1.57
CA MET A 61 10.74 6.81 -1.28
C MET A 61 11.57 6.70 -2.57
N LEU A 62 11.23 5.77 -3.45
CA LEU A 62 11.91 5.60 -4.74
C LEU A 62 11.81 6.88 -5.58
N GLU A 63 10.63 7.52 -5.61
CA GLU A 63 10.43 8.80 -6.28
C GLU A 63 11.29 9.91 -5.67
N HIS A 64 11.37 9.96 -4.33
CA HIS A 64 12.22 10.93 -3.62
C HIS A 64 13.71 10.74 -3.93
N LEU A 65 14.15 9.51 -4.18
CA LEU A 65 15.51 9.17 -4.62
C LEU A 65 15.74 9.38 -6.13
N GLY A 66 14.70 9.74 -6.89
CA GLY A 66 14.75 9.92 -8.34
C GLY A 66 14.68 8.61 -9.14
N TRP A 67 14.34 7.47 -8.51
CA TRP A 67 14.22 6.16 -9.15
C TRP A 67 12.79 5.95 -9.67
N ILE A 68 12.38 6.80 -10.60
CA ILE A 68 11.00 6.90 -11.06
C ILE A 68 10.53 5.59 -11.74
N GLU A 69 11.38 4.99 -12.58
CA GLU A 69 11.03 3.77 -13.31
C GLU A 69 10.74 2.60 -12.37
N ALA A 70 11.49 2.51 -11.26
CA ALA A 70 11.28 1.48 -10.25
C ALA A 70 9.93 1.67 -9.52
N ALA A 71 9.58 2.91 -9.16
CA ALA A 71 8.29 3.22 -8.55
C ALA A 71 7.12 2.88 -9.49
N GLN A 72 7.24 3.23 -10.78
CA GLN A 72 6.21 2.96 -11.79
C GLN A 72 5.96 1.47 -12.01
N LEU A 73 7.01 0.63 -11.97
CA LEU A 73 6.85 -0.83 -12.05
C LEU A 73 6.02 -1.37 -10.87
N ILE A 74 6.26 -0.87 -9.66
CA ILE A 74 5.52 -1.31 -8.48
C ILE A 74 4.06 -0.84 -8.53
N TYR A 75 3.79 0.41 -8.94
CA TYR A 75 2.41 0.89 -9.13
C TYR A 75 1.66 0.00 -10.11
N LYS A 76 2.26 -0.30 -11.27
CA LYS A 76 1.68 -1.20 -12.27
C LYS A 76 1.40 -2.59 -11.70
N GLY A 77 2.32 -3.14 -10.90
CA GLY A 77 2.12 -4.42 -10.22
C GLY A 77 0.91 -4.42 -9.29
N ILE A 78 0.76 -3.38 -8.46
CA ILE A 78 -0.38 -3.23 -7.53
C ILE A 78 -1.69 -3.04 -8.30
N GLU A 79 -1.73 -2.14 -9.28
CA GLU A 79 -2.91 -1.87 -10.11
C GLU A 79 -3.40 -3.15 -10.79
N ASN A 80 -2.49 -3.92 -11.38
CA ASN A 80 -2.79 -5.17 -12.05
C ASN A 80 -3.28 -6.26 -11.09
N ALA A 81 -2.66 -6.42 -9.91
CA ALA A 81 -3.09 -7.39 -8.91
C ALA A 81 -4.51 -7.10 -8.41
N ILE A 82 -4.81 -5.83 -8.12
CA ILE A 82 -6.14 -5.37 -7.70
C ILE A 82 -7.16 -5.54 -8.85
N ALA A 83 -6.82 -5.16 -10.08
CA ALA A 83 -7.69 -5.31 -11.25
C ALA A 83 -8.04 -6.78 -11.54
N LYS A 84 -7.11 -7.71 -11.28
CA LYS A 84 -7.34 -9.15 -11.35
C LYS A 84 -8.15 -9.71 -10.18
N LYS A 85 -8.53 -8.88 -9.21
CA LYS A 85 -9.21 -9.24 -7.96
C LYS A 85 -8.47 -10.32 -7.16
N ARG A 86 -7.13 -10.32 -7.22
CA ARG A 86 -6.27 -11.23 -6.48
C ARG A 86 -5.65 -10.43 -5.34
N VAL A 87 -6.29 -10.48 -4.17
CA VAL A 87 -6.12 -9.46 -3.12
C VAL A 87 -6.17 -10.06 -1.72
N THR A 88 -5.71 -9.32 -0.72
CA THR A 88 -5.82 -9.69 0.69
C THR A 88 -7.24 -9.56 1.24
N TYR A 89 -7.47 -10.14 2.43
CA TYR A 89 -8.81 -10.33 3.02
C TYR A 89 -9.64 -9.03 3.17
N ASP A 90 -8.98 -7.89 3.32
CA ASP A 90 -9.57 -6.59 3.52
C ASP A 90 -10.31 -6.09 2.27
N PHE A 91 -9.74 -6.35 1.09
CA PHE A 91 -10.39 -6.10 -0.20
C PHE A 91 -11.31 -7.24 -0.63
N GLU A 92 -10.88 -8.49 -0.44
CA GLU A 92 -11.62 -9.68 -0.92
C GLU A 92 -13.06 -9.68 -0.41
N ARG A 93 -13.28 -9.42 0.88
CA ARG A 93 -14.61 -9.34 1.49
C ARG A 93 -15.52 -8.23 0.94
N LEU A 94 -14.99 -7.30 0.15
CA LEU A 94 -15.70 -6.18 -0.47
C LEU A 94 -15.86 -6.36 -2.00
N MET A 95 -15.35 -7.45 -2.56
CA MET A 95 -15.31 -7.70 -4.00
C MET A 95 -16.00 -9.02 -4.36
N GLU A 96 -16.95 -8.98 -5.30
CA GLU A 96 -17.55 -10.20 -5.83
C GLU A 96 -16.54 -10.95 -6.74
N GLY A 97 -16.36 -12.25 -6.47
CA GLY A 97 -15.49 -13.14 -7.25
C GLY A 97 -14.00 -12.90 -7.08
N ALA A 98 -13.57 -12.28 -5.98
CA ALA A 98 -12.15 -12.09 -5.68
C ALA A 98 -11.48 -13.39 -5.21
N THR A 99 -10.18 -13.52 -5.50
CA THR A 99 -9.31 -14.57 -4.97
C THR A 99 -8.60 -14.04 -3.73
N LEU A 100 -8.83 -14.68 -2.59
CA LEU A 100 -8.14 -14.39 -1.34
C LEU A 100 -6.67 -14.82 -1.41
N LEU A 101 -5.77 -13.88 -1.17
CA LEU A 101 -4.33 -14.11 -1.02
C LEU A 101 -3.86 -13.77 0.41
N LYS A 102 -2.78 -14.41 0.84
CA LYS A 102 -2.00 -14.01 2.02
C LYS A 102 -1.21 -12.72 1.75
N CYS A 103 -0.62 -12.14 2.81
CA CYS A 103 0.25 -10.98 2.69
C CYS A 103 1.46 -11.27 1.79
N SER A 104 2.14 -12.40 2.04
CA SER A 104 3.27 -12.87 1.22
C SER A 104 2.87 -13.13 -0.24
N GLU A 105 1.78 -13.88 -0.44
CA GLU A 105 1.25 -14.22 -1.76
C GLU A 105 0.80 -12.99 -2.56
N PHE A 106 0.28 -11.95 -1.89
CA PHE A 106 -0.04 -10.69 -2.56
C PHE A 106 1.22 -9.93 -2.98
N GLY A 107 2.30 -10.00 -2.20
CA GLY A 107 3.61 -9.49 -2.63
C GLY A 107 4.12 -10.19 -3.88
N ASP A 108 4.04 -11.52 -3.92
CA ASP A 108 4.41 -12.31 -5.11
C ASP A 108 3.52 -11.98 -6.32
N GLU A 109 2.22 -11.77 -6.09
CA GLU A 109 1.28 -11.37 -7.14
C GLU A 109 1.65 -9.98 -7.70
N ILE A 110 2.01 -9.01 -6.86
CA ILE A 110 2.48 -7.69 -7.32
C ILE A 110 3.71 -7.86 -8.21
N ILE A 111 4.71 -8.65 -7.78
CA ILE A 111 5.94 -8.91 -8.54
C ILE A 111 5.63 -9.55 -9.90
N ALA A 112 4.74 -10.54 -9.94
CA ALA A 112 4.35 -11.23 -11.17
C ALA A 112 3.63 -10.31 -12.19
N ASN A 113 3.21 -9.11 -11.77
CA ASN A 113 2.41 -8.18 -12.55
C ASN A 113 3.10 -6.82 -12.83
N MET A 114 4.39 -6.68 -12.47
CA MET A 114 5.19 -5.48 -12.77
C MET A 114 5.39 -5.26 -14.27
#